data_AF-A0A0M3IF10-F1
#
_entry.id   AF-A0A0M3IF10-F1
#
_cell.length_a   1.000
_cell.length_b   1.000
_cell.length_c   1.000
_cell.angle_alpha   90.00
_cell.angle_beta   90.00
_cell.angle_gamma   90.00
#
_symmetry.space_group_name_H-M   'P 1'
#
loop_
_entity.id
_entity.type
_entity.pdbx_description
1 polymer ?
#
loop_
_entity_poly.entity_id
_entity_poly.type
_entity_poly.pdbx_seq_one_letter_code
_entity_poly.pdbx_strand_id
1 'polypeptide(L)'
;MMTNGLDNASPVVYSLKPRIDRCCEADFDENVEDPIDAREIFDLIRDINDPEHPLTLEQLNVVQEELISVGDEEGEKIVDVCYSCIIIIHT
;
A
#
# COMPACT_ATOMS: atom_id res chain seq x y z
N MET A 1 -9.29 3.11 -41.45
CA MET A 1 -9.74 3.22 -40.05
C MET A 1 -9.03 2.12 -39.28
N MET A 2 -7.86 2.40 -38.71
CA MET A 2 -7.22 1.45 -37.79
C MET A 2 -7.96 1.62 -36.46
N THR A 3 -8.78 0.63 -36.08
CA THR A 3 -9.20 0.48 -34.70
C THR A 3 -7.96 0.03 -33.93
N ASN A 4 -7.16 0.99 -33.45
CA ASN A 4 -6.04 0.72 -32.56
C ASN A 4 -6.62 0.14 -31.27
N GLY A 5 -6.75 -1.19 -31.26
CA GLY A 5 -7.20 -1.98 -30.13
C GLY A 5 -6.24 -1.86 -28.96
N LEU A 6 -6.37 -0.76 -28.23
CA LEU A 6 -5.96 -0.62 -26.85
C LEU A 6 -7.23 -0.81 -26.02
N ASP A 7 -7.84 -2.00 -26.12
CA ASP A 7 -8.87 -2.40 -25.17
C ASP A 7 -8.12 -2.65 -23.85
N ASN A 8 -8.13 -1.62 -22.99
CA ASN A 8 -7.53 -1.67 -21.68
C ASN A 8 -8.28 -2.74 -20.88
N ALA A 9 -7.65 -3.90 -20.74
CA ALA A 9 -8.21 -5.02 -20.03
C ALA A 9 -8.69 -4.55 -18.65
N SER A 10 -9.89 -4.99 -18.26
CA SER A 10 -10.51 -4.64 -16.99
C SER A 10 -9.48 -4.74 -15.84
N PRO A 11 -9.50 -3.79 -14.86
CA PRO A 11 -8.51 -3.74 -13.81
C PRO A 11 -8.39 -5.10 -13.13
N VAL A 12 -7.18 -5.65 -13.09
CA VAL A 12 -6.91 -6.91 -12.39
C VAL A 12 -7.07 -6.62 -10.91
N VAL A 13 -8.18 -7.10 -10.33
CA VAL A 13 -8.42 -7.00 -8.89
C VAL A 13 -7.63 -8.10 -8.21
N TYR A 14 -6.66 -7.71 -7.39
CA TYR A 14 -5.84 -8.65 -6.63
C TYR A 14 -6.56 -9.08 -5.34
N SER A 15 -6.28 -10.31 -4.91
CA SER A 15 -6.79 -10.81 -3.62
C SER A 15 -6.08 -10.11 -2.47
N LEU A 16 -6.86 -9.51 -1.58
CA LEU A 16 -6.36 -8.79 -0.42
C LEU A 16 -5.76 -9.74 0.61
N LYS A 17 -4.68 -9.31 1.26
CA LYS A 17 -4.11 -10.06 2.39
C LYS A 17 -5.03 -9.89 3.60
N PRO A 18 -5.38 -10.95 4.34
CA PRO A 18 -6.20 -10.78 5.54
C PRO A 18 -5.48 -9.87 6.53
N ARG A 19 -6.22 -8.93 7.14
CA ARG A 19 -5.68 -8.08 8.21
C ARG A 19 -5.42 -8.96 9.42
N ILE A 20 -4.17 -9.03 9.86
CA ILE A 20 -3.77 -9.76 11.05
C ILE A 20 -3.59 -8.71 12.14
N ASP A 21 -4.50 -8.70 13.11
CA ASP A 21 -4.35 -7.89 14.30
C ASP A 21 -3.14 -8.41 15.07
N ARG A 22 -2.11 -7.57 15.16
CA ARG A 22 -0.82 -7.94 15.74
C ARG A 22 -0.60 -7.42 17.15
N CYS A 23 -1.66 -6.94 17.80
CA CYS A 23 -1.60 -6.42 19.15
C CYS A 23 -0.97 -7.46 20.08
N CYS A 24 0.31 -7.23 20.39
CA CYS A 24 1.10 -8.11 21.23
C CYS A 24 1.03 -7.60 22.66
N GLU A 25 1.25 -8.46 23.65
CA GLU A 25 1.21 -8.01 25.05
C GLU A 25 2.27 -6.93 25.35
N ALA A 26 3.36 -6.90 24.57
CA ALA A 26 4.42 -5.90 24.66
C ALA A 26 4.01 -4.51 24.12
N ASP A 27 3.00 -4.43 23.27
CA ASP A 27 2.44 -3.18 22.71
C ASP A 27 1.81 -2.30 23.81
N PHE A 28 1.36 -2.94 24.90
CA PHE A 28 0.75 -2.26 26.05
C PHE A 28 1.77 -1.86 27.12
N ASP A 29 3.06 -2.19 26.95
CA ASP A 29 4.11 -1.84 27.91
C ASP A 29 4.77 -0.51 27.51
N GLU A 30 4.46 0.55 28.25
CA GLU A 30 5.02 1.90 28.05
C GLU A 30 6.56 1.99 28.19
N ASN A 31 7.21 0.96 28.73
CA ASN A 31 8.67 0.90 28.85
C ASN A 31 9.35 0.26 27.63
N VAL A 32 8.57 -0.31 26.71
CA VAL A 32 9.08 -0.93 25.49
C VAL A 32 8.87 0.05 24.34
N GLU A 33 9.95 0.39 23.63
CA GLU A 33 9.82 1.15 22.39
C GLU A 33 9.22 0.26 21.30
N ASP A 34 8.11 0.72 20.71
CA ASP A 34 7.49 0.07 19.56
C ASP A 34 7.99 0.72 18.25
N PRO A 35 8.84 0.04 17.47
CA PRO A 35 9.38 0.59 16.24
C PRO A 35 8.36 0.48 15.09
N ILE A 36 8.18 1.58 14.35
CA ILE A 36 7.35 1.61 13.15
C ILE A 36 7.91 0.64 12.11
N ASP A 37 7.10 -0.32 11.67
CA ASP A 37 7.44 -1.29 10.63
C ASP A 37 6.72 -1.00 9.29
N ALA A 38 7.28 -1.47 8.18
CA ALA A 38 6.71 -1.34 6.85
C ALA A 38 5.26 -1.86 6.76
N ARG A 39 4.93 -2.90 7.54
CA ARG A 39 3.58 -3.47 7.63
C ARG A 39 2.56 -2.51 8.23
N GLU A 40 2.95 -1.76 9.26
CA GLU A 40 2.07 -0.80 9.90
C GLU A 40 1.69 0.31 8.91
N ILE A 41 2.70 0.83 8.21
CA ILE A 41 2.50 1.79 7.11
C ILE A 41 1.62 1.19 6.01
N PHE A 42 1.85 -0.06 5.62
CA PHE A 42 1.01 -0.76 4.64
C PHE A 42 -0.45 -0.83 5.08
N ASP A 43 -0.71 -1.22 6.33
CA ASP A 43 -2.07 -1.30 6.88
C ASP A 43 -2.76 0.06 7.00
N LEU A 44 -2.01 1.16 7.07
CA LEU A 44 -2.55 2.52 7.04
C LEU A 44 -2.93 2.98 5.63
N ILE A 45 -2.14 2.63 4.61
CA ILE A 45 -2.32 3.14 3.23
C ILE A 45 -3.15 2.21 2.33
N ARG A 46 -3.32 0.93 2.69
CA ARG A 46 -4.03 -0.07 1.87
C ARG A 46 -5.49 0.25 1.57
N ASP A 47 -6.18 0.95 2.46
CA ASP A 47 -7.61 1.29 2.35
C ASP A 47 -7.84 2.63 1.61
N ILE A 48 -6.77 3.34 1.27
CA ILE A 48 -6.88 4.57 0.49
C ILE A 48 -7.53 4.22 -0.85
N ASN A 49 -8.60 4.95 -1.16
CA ASN A 49 -9.29 4.80 -2.43
C ASN A 49 -8.57 5.62 -3.49
N ASP A 50 -8.46 5.04 -4.68
CA ASP A 50 -7.94 5.74 -5.82
C ASP A 50 -8.85 6.95 -6.17
N PRO A 51 -8.29 8.14 -6.47
CA PRO A 51 -9.09 9.32 -6.80
C PRO A 51 -9.84 9.20 -8.14
N GLU A 52 -9.43 8.29 -9.02
CA GLU A 52 -10.02 8.08 -10.35
C GLU A 52 -10.93 6.85 -10.40
N HIS A 53 -10.77 5.89 -9.48
CA HIS A 53 -11.52 4.62 -9.46
C HIS A 53 -12.08 4.26 -8.08
N PRO A 54 -13.24 3.58 -8.00
CA PRO A 54 -13.84 3.12 -6.74
C PRO A 54 -13.14 1.88 -6.14
N LEU A 55 -11.84 1.72 -6.39
CA LEU A 55 -11.02 0.59 -5.93
C LEU A 55 -9.93 1.11 -4.98
N THR A 56 -9.54 0.26 -4.03
CA THR A 56 -8.45 0.57 -3.10
C THR A 56 -7.08 0.36 -3.74
N LEU A 57 -6.06 1.06 -3.23
CA LEU A 57 -4.68 0.90 -3.69
C LEU A 57 -4.18 -0.55 -3.56
N GLU A 58 -4.66 -1.30 -2.57
CA GLU A 58 -4.33 -2.72 -2.42
C GLU A 58 -5.01 -3.58 -3.48
N GLN A 59 -6.30 -3.35 -3.77
CA GLN A 59 -7.03 -4.08 -4.82
C GLN A 59 -6.39 -3.90 -6.19
N LEU A 60 -5.77 -2.73 -6.43
CA LEU A 60 -5.06 -2.42 -7.66
C LEU A 60 -3.60 -2.86 -7.63
N ASN A 61 -3.07 -3.34 -6.49
CA ASN A 61 -1.65 -3.67 -6.31
C ASN A 61 -0.73 -2.47 -6.61
N VAL A 62 -1.22 -1.25 -6.33
CA VAL A 62 -0.46 0.01 -6.40
C VAL A 62 0.51 0.10 -5.22
N VAL A 63 0.08 -0.38 -4.05
CA VAL A 63 0.87 -0.45 -2.82
C VAL A 63 1.17 -1.90 -2.48
N GLN A 64 2.40 -2.17 -2.05
CA GLN A 64 2.84 -3.47 -1.57
C GLN A 64 3.75 -3.28 -0.36
N GLU A 65 3.65 -4.18 0.62
CA GLU A 65 4.52 -4.20 1.82
C GLU A 65 6.02 -4.17 1.44
N GLU A 66 6.39 -4.87 0.36
CA GLU A 66 7.78 -4.98 -0.13
C GLU A 66 8.32 -3.67 -0.72
N LEU A 67 7.45 -2.71 -1.05
CA LEU A 67 7.81 -1.42 -1.61
C LEU A 67 7.87 -0.31 -0.55
N ILE A 68 7.70 -0.67 0.72
CA ILE A 68 7.76 0.24 1.85
C ILE A 68 9.05 -0.03 2.61
N SER A 69 9.85 1.01 2.81
CA SER A 69 11.08 0.95 3.60
C SER A 69 11.02 1.98 4.72
N VAL A 70 11.36 1.57 5.93
CA VAL A 70 11.48 2.45 7.10
C VAL A 70 12.95 2.55 7.46
N GLY A 71 13.46 3.78 7.50
CA GLY A 71 14.83 4.12 7.88
C GLY A 71 14.86 5.03 9.10
N ASP A 72 15.96 5.00 9.81
CA ASP A 72 16.27 5.93 10.90
C ASP A 72 17.58 6.64 10.51
N GLU A 73 17.49 7.91 10.11
CA GLU A 73 18.64 8.72 9.70
C GLU A 73 18.82 9.86 10.70
N GLU A 74 19.95 9.90 11.41
CA GLU A 74 20.28 10.94 12.42
C GLU A 74 19.20 11.16 13.50
N GLY A 75 18.42 10.11 13.84
CA GLY A 75 17.35 10.19 14.84
C GLY A 75 15.99 10.63 14.29
N GLU A 76 15.91 10.90 12.99
CA GLU A 76 14.65 11.15 12.29
C GLU A 76 14.16 9.85 11.62
N LYS A 77 12.89 9.52 11.84
CA LYS A 77 12.25 8.36 11.20
C LYS A 77 11.79 8.75 9.80
N ILE A 78 12.34 8.10 8.79
CA ILE A 78 12.02 8.33 7.38
C ILE A 78 11.30 7.11 6.83
N VAL A 79 10.16 7.35 6.17
CA VAL A 79 9.38 6.30 5.52
C VAL A 79 9.42 6.55 4.01
N ASP A 80 10.02 5.62 3.28
CA ASP A 80 10.01 5.61 1.83
C ASP A 80 8.92 4.66 1.34
N VAL A 81 8.00 5.20 0.52
CA VAL A 81 6.88 4.43 -0.05
C VAL A 81 6.95 4.54 -1.56
N CYS A 82 7.32 3.44 -2.21
CA CYS A 82 7.29 3.33 -3.67
C CYS A 82 5.94 2.78 -4.14
N TYR A 83 5.36 3.43 -5.16
CA TYR A 83 4.09 3.01 -5.75
C TYR A 83 4.31 2.38 -7.12
N SER A 84 3.50 1.38 -7.45
CA SER A 84 3.45 0.84 -8.81
C SER A 84 2.54 1.72 -9.67
N CYS A 85 3.07 2.31 -10.73
CA CYS A 85 2.26 3.08 -11.67
C CYS A 85 1.32 2.15 -12.45
N ILE A 86 0.03 2.42 -12.38
CA ILE A 86 -0.97 1.78 -13.23
C ILE A 86 -1.46 2.82 -14.22
N ILE A 87 -1.40 2.49 -15.51
CA ILE A 87 -1.96 3.36 -16.56
C ILE A 87 -3.43 2.96 -16.69
N ILE A 88 -4.32 3.65 -15.97
CA ILE A 88 -5.76 3.53 -16.19
C ILE A 88 -6.19 4.73 -17.03
N ILE A 89 -6.28 4.55 -18.34
CA ILE A 89 -6.76 5.60 -19.25
C ILE A 89 -8.28 5.78 -19.07
N HIS A 90 -8.68 6.94 -18.55
CA HIS A 90 -10.08 7.41 -18.47
C HIS A 90 -10.71 7.41 -19.87
N THR A 91 -11.90 6.83 -20.01
CA THR A 91 -12.76 7.03 -21.21
C THR A 91 -13.51 8.35 -21.07
#